data_AF-A0A7W5DE26-F1
#
_entry.id   AF-A0A7W5DE26-F1
#
_cell.length_a   1.000
_cell.length_b   1.000
_cell.length_c   1.000
_cell.angle_alpha   90.00
_cell.angle_beta   90.00
_cell.angle_gamma   90.00
#
_symmetry.space_group_name_H-M   'P 1'
#
loop_
_entity.id
_entity.type
_entity.pdbx_description
1 polymer ?
#
loop_
_entity_poly.entity_id
_entity_poly.type
_entity_poly.pdbx_seq_one_letter_code
_entity_poly.pdbx_strand_id
1 'polypeptide(L)'
;MIDYDPVDQLIDEHLALVRHYGQVQMRCGDLVREQAAEIEKLRAQTIRLRAAVIVRDTALAWAQEYRASLEASIPGLPRRKALAQRVDALLARIQELMRERLHWQRRSPPEHAPVVTAMHGPVDVTHRAEPEAEVEDLADLESSLVAADLVICQTGCLSHGAYWRVQDLCRRTGKACVLVQEPDAIRIVRIDRESAREQHDA
;
A
#
# COMPACT_ATOMS: atom_id res chain seq x y z
N MET A 1 -90.07 43.54 -23.35
CA MET A 1 -89.56 42.65 -22.29
C MET A 1 -89.91 41.26 -22.78
N ILE A 2 -88.93 40.52 -23.31
CA ILE A 2 -89.21 39.19 -23.86
C ILE A 2 -89.38 38.27 -22.65
N ASP A 3 -90.59 37.79 -22.40
CA ASP A 3 -90.84 36.72 -21.44
C ASP A 3 -90.17 35.47 -22.01
N TYR A 4 -89.06 35.09 -21.38
CA TYR A 4 -88.32 33.88 -21.74
C TYR A 4 -88.89 32.72 -20.91
N ASP A 5 -89.38 31.68 -21.58
CA ASP A 5 -89.92 30.49 -20.91
C ASP A 5 -88.77 29.77 -20.17
N PRO A 6 -88.87 29.56 -18.84
CA PRO A 6 -87.87 28.85 -18.06
C PRO A 6 -87.50 27.46 -18.63
N VAL A 7 -88.40 26.83 -19.38
CA VAL A 7 -88.16 25.55 -20.04
C VAL A 7 -87.16 25.71 -21.20
N ASP A 8 -87.30 26.74 -22.03
CA ASP A 8 -86.38 27.03 -23.13
C ASP A 8 -84.98 27.37 -22.61
N GLN A 9 -84.91 28.08 -21.47
CA GLN A 9 -83.64 28.32 -20.78
C GLN A 9 -82.90 27.04 -20.43
N LEU A 10 -83.61 26.10 -19.81
CA LEU A 10 -83.02 24.83 -19.37
C LEU A 10 -82.54 23.99 -20.55
N ILE A 11 -83.29 24.00 -21.66
CA ILE A 11 -82.91 23.29 -22.88
C ILE A 11 -81.60 23.86 -23.45
N ASP A 12 -81.47 25.18 -23.52
CA ASP A 12 -80.27 25.83 -24.03
C ASP A 12 -79.03 25.56 -23.15
N GLU A 13 -79.20 25.63 -21.84
CA GLU A 13 -78.16 25.28 -20.87
C GLU A 13 -77.74 23.80 -20.99
N HIS A 14 -78.72 22.89 -21.11
CA HIS A 14 -78.44 21.47 -21.30
C HIS A 14 -77.66 21.21 -22.59
N LEU A 15 -78.05 21.83 -23.71
CA LEU A 15 -77.34 21.69 -24.97
C LEU A 15 -75.92 22.27 -24.90
N ALA A 16 -75.72 23.39 -24.19
CA ALA A 16 -74.40 23.94 -23.94
C ALA A 16 -73.52 22.97 -23.15
N LEU A 17 -74.05 22.37 -22.08
CA LEU A 17 -73.36 21.36 -21.28
C LEU A 17 -73.01 20.12 -22.10
N VAL A 18 -73.93 19.60 -22.93
CA VAL A 18 -73.69 18.44 -23.79
C VAL A 18 -72.55 18.72 -24.78
N ARG A 19 -72.51 19.91 -25.38
CA ARG A 19 -71.40 20.31 -26.28
C ARG A 19 -70.07 20.36 -25.54
N HIS A 20 -70.03 20.98 -24.35
CA HIS A 20 -68.81 21.05 -23.55
C HIS A 20 -68.33 19.67 -23.10
N TYR A 21 -69.25 18.80 -22.67
CA TYR A 21 -68.91 17.43 -22.31
C TYR A 21 -68.33 16.66 -23.51
N GLY A 22 -68.95 16.77 -24.68
CA GLY A 22 -68.44 16.16 -25.91
C GLY A 22 -67.03 16.64 -26.27
N GLN A 23 -66.75 17.94 -26.14
CA GLN A 23 -65.41 18.51 -26.38
C GLN A 23 -64.36 17.95 -25.42
N VAL A 24 -64.69 17.86 -24.12
CA VAL A 24 -63.80 17.28 -23.11
C VAL A 24 -63.60 15.79 -23.36
N GLN A 25 -64.67 15.05 -23.68
CA GLN A 25 -64.60 13.62 -23.98
C GLN A 25 -63.70 13.34 -25.19
N MET A 26 -63.78 14.15 -26.25
CA MET A 26 -62.87 14.02 -27.39
C MET A 26 -61.43 14.27 -26.99
N ARG A 27 -61.15 15.36 -26.26
CA ARG A 27 -59.79 15.67 -25.79
C ARG A 27 -59.21 14.57 -24.91
N CYS A 28 -60.01 14.03 -24.00
CA CYS A 28 -59.60 12.90 -23.16
C CYS A 28 -59.36 11.64 -24.00
N GLY A 29 -60.22 11.37 -25.00
CA GLY A 29 -60.04 10.27 -25.93
C GLY A 29 -58.76 10.39 -26.76
N ASP A 30 -58.40 11.60 -27.20
CA ASP A 30 -57.16 11.88 -27.92
C ASP A 30 -55.94 11.61 -27.04
N LEU A 31 -55.92 12.16 -25.82
CA LEU A 31 -54.85 11.92 -24.85
C LEU A 31 -54.69 10.42 -24.53
N VAL A 32 -55.79 9.70 -24.31
CA VAL A 32 -55.73 8.26 -24.03
C VAL A 32 -55.13 7.49 -25.21
N ARG A 33 -55.47 7.85 -26.45
CA ARG A 33 -54.91 7.20 -27.65
C ARG A 33 -53.41 7.49 -27.81
N GLU A 34 -53.00 8.74 -27.60
CA GLU A 34 -51.59 9.14 -27.63
C GLU A 34 -50.77 8.39 -26.57
N GLN A 35 -51.27 8.35 -25.32
CA GLN A 35 -50.61 7.63 -24.24
C GLN A 35 -50.53 6.12 -24.50
N ALA A 36 -51.60 5.52 -25.02
CA ALA A 36 -51.60 4.10 -25.40
C ALA A 36 -50.55 3.80 -26.47
N ALA A 37 -50.39 4.67 -27.47
CA ALA A 37 -49.39 4.52 -28.51
C ALA A 37 -47.95 4.61 -27.96
N GLU A 38 -47.67 5.55 -27.05
CA GLU A 38 -46.35 5.65 -26.43
C GLU A 38 -46.06 4.46 -25.50
N ILE A 39 -47.05 3.97 -24.76
CA ILE A 39 -46.92 2.76 -23.94
C ILE A 39 -46.54 1.55 -24.81
N GLU A 40 -47.20 1.34 -25.95
CA GLU A 40 -46.87 0.23 -26.85
C GLU A 40 -45.46 0.34 -27.43
N LYS A 41 -45.04 1.56 -27.79
CA LYS A 41 -43.67 1.82 -28.26
C LYS A 41 -42.63 1.51 -27.18
N LEU A 42 -42.84 1.97 -25.94
CA LEU A 42 -41.93 1.72 -24.82
C LEU A 42 -41.90 0.23 -24.42
N ARG A 43 -43.06 -0.46 -24.47
CA ARG A 43 -43.14 -1.92 -24.28
C ARG A 43 -42.33 -2.66 -25.33
N ALA A 44 -42.46 -2.28 -26.60
CA ALA A 44 -41.68 -2.85 -27.69
C ALA A 44 -40.16 -2.62 -27.50
N GLN A 45 -39.76 -1.42 -27.08
CA GLN A 45 -38.36 -1.13 -26.75
C GLN A 45 -37.86 -1.98 -25.58
N THR A 46 -38.66 -2.14 -24.53
CA THR A 46 -38.31 -2.97 -23.37
C THR A 46 -38.07 -4.42 -23.77
N ILE A 47 -38.95 -4.99 -24.60
CA ILE A 47 -38.78 -6.37 -25.11
C ILE A 47 -37.51 -6.49 -25.94
N ARG A 48 -37.24 -5.54 -26.86
CA ARG A 48 -36.02 -5.54 -27.68
C ARG A 48 -34.75 -5.46 -26.83
N LEU A 49 -34.70 -4.55 -25.86
CA LEU A 49 -33.53 -4.38 -24.99
C LEU A 49 -33.31 -5.60 -24.11
N ARG A 50 -34.38 -6.19 -23.55
CA ARG A 50 -34.28 -7.46 -22.80
C ARG A 50 -33.73 -8.58 -23.67
N ALA A 51 -34.24 -8.73 -24.89
CA ALA A 51 -33.72 -9.73 -25.83
C ALA A 51 -32.23 -9.51 -26.14
N ALA A 52 -31.81 -8.25 -26.37
CA ALA A 52 -30.41 -7.93 -26.63
C ALA A 52 -29.49 -8.28 -25.44
N VAL A 53 -29.93 -8.05 -24.21
CA VAL A 53 -29.21 -8.45 -23.00
C VAL A 53 -29.11 -9.97 -22.90
N ILE A 54 -30.22 -10.69 -23.07
CA ILE A 54 -30.24 -12.16 -23.05
C ILE A 54 -29.25 -12.74 -24.08
N VAL A 55 -29.24 -12.22 -25.30
CA VAL A 55 -28.30 -12.67 -26.35
C VAL A 55 -26.85 -12.42 -25.95
N ARG A 56 -26.55 -11.24 -25.39
CA ARG A 56 -25.17 -10.92 -24.95
C ARG A 56 -24.73 -11.79 -23.78
N ASP A 57 -25.60 -11.98 -22.79
CA ASP A 57 -25.27 -12.73 -21.57
C ASP A 57 -25.12 -14.23 -21.87
N THR A 58 -25.96 -14.78 -22.74
CA THR A 58 -25.85 -16.18 -23.19
C THR A 58 -24.56 -16.41 -24.00
N ALA A 59 -24.23 -15.50 -24.92
CA ALA A 59 -22.97 -15.56 -25.65
C ALA A 59 -21.75 -15.45 -24.72
N LEU A 60 -21.82 -14.57 -23.71
CA LEU A 60 -20.77 -14.43 -22.71
C LEU A 60 -20.62 -15.70 -21.86
N ALA A 61 -21.72 -16.29 -21.42
CA ALA A 61 -21.72 -17.53 -20.65
C ALA A 61 -21.06 -18.67 -21.45
N TRP A 62 -21.44 -18.86 -22.72
CA TRP A 62 -20.80 -19.85 -23.59
C TRP A 62 -19.32 -19.59 -23.81
N ALA A 63 -18.92 -18.33 -24.00
CA ALA A 63 -17.51 -17.98 -24.13
C ALA A 63 -16.70 -18.28 -22.86
N GLN A 64 -17.29 -18.05 -21.68
CA GLN A 64 -16.65 -18.37 -20.39
C GLN A 64 -16.49 -19.88 -20.20
N GLU A 65 -17.53 -20.67 -20.50
CA GLU A 65 -17.49 -22.13 -20.44
C GLU A 65 -16.45 -22.70 -21.41
N TYR A 66 -16.42 -22.21 -22.65
CA TYR A 66 -15.44 -22.64 -23.64
C TYR A 66 -14.00 -22.31 -23.19
N ARG A 67 -13.78 -21.10 -22.65
CA ARG A 67 -12.48 -20.74 -22.07
C ARG A 67 -12.10 -21.66 -20.91
N ALA A 68 -13.02 -21.94 -19.99
CA ALA A 68 -12.76 -22.82 -18.87
C ALA A 68 -12.44 -24.25 -19.33
N SER A 69 -13.15 -24.75 -20.33
CA SER A 69 -12.88 -26.06 -20.96
C SER A 69 -11.48 -26.12 -21.58
N LEU A 70 -11.09 -25.08 -22.32
CA LEU A 70 -9.74 -24.98 -22.87
C LEU A 70 -8.67 -24.92 -21.78
N GLU A 71 -8.85 -24.10 -20.75
CA GLU A 71 -7.92 -24.02 -19.62
C GLU A 71 -7.78 -25.36 -18.90
N ALA A 72 -8.88 -26.09 -18.70
CA ALA A 72 -8.88 -27.43 -18.11
C ALA A 72 -8.18 -28.47 -19.02
N SER A 73 -8.28 -28.33 -20.34
CA SER A 73 -7.60 -29.20 -21.31
C SER A 73 -6.07 -28.98 -21.34
N ILE A 74 -5.57 -27.85 -20.84
CA ILE A 74 -4.14 -27.53 -20.82
C ILE A 74 -3.57 -27.84 -19.43
N PRO A 75 -2.90 -29.00 -19.23
CA PRO A 75 -2.34 -29.36 -17.94
C PRO A 75 -1.26 -28.37 -17.49
N GLY A 76 -1.25 -28.07 -16.19
CA GLY A 76 -0.23 -27.23 -15.55
C GLY A 76 -0.26 -25.74 -15.94
N LEU A 77 -1.24 -25.29 -16.73
CA LEU A 77 -1.39 -23.88 -17.11
C LEU A 77 -1.51 -22.93 -15.91
N PRO A 78 -2.34 -23.20 -14.88
CA PRO A 78 -2.45 -22.31 -13.71
C PRO A 78 -1.11 -22.12 -12.99
N ARG A 79 -0.35 -23.21 -12.83
CA ARG A 79 0.97 -23.19 -12.18
C ARG A 79 1.99 -22.38 -12.98
N ARG A 80 2.01 -22.55 -14.31
CA ARG A 80 2.89 -21.78 -15.20
C ARG A 80 2.56 -20.28 -15.17
N LYS A 81 1.27 -19.92 -15.16
CA LYS A 81 0.82 -18.53 -15.05
C LYS A 81 1.20 -17.91 -13.70
N ALA A 82 0.98 -18.62 -12.60
CA ALA A 82 1.35 -18.16 -11.26
C ALA A 82 2.89 -18.00 -11.12
N LEU A 83 3.66 -18.91 -11.72
CA LEU A 83 5.11 -18.80 -11.75
C LEU A 83 5.57 -17.57 -12.54
N ALA A 84 5.02 -17.34 -13.75
CA ALA A 84 5.33 -16.17 -14.55
C ALA A 84 5.06 -14.86 -13.78
N GLN A 85 3.89 -14.75 -13.16
CA GLN A 85 3.54 -13.58 -12.33
C GLN A 85 4.51 -13.36 -11.17
N ARG A 86 4.97 -14.45 -10.53
CA ARG A 86 5.97 -14.36 -9.45
C ARG A 86 7.34 -13.94 -9.97
N VAL A 87 7.75 -14.45 -11.13
CA VAL A 87 8.99 -14.02 -11.79
C VAL A 87 8.92 -12.52 -12.11
N ASP A 88 7.82 -12.05 -12.69
CA ASP A 88 7.63 -10.62 -12.99
C ASP A 88 7.70 -9.76 -11.72
N ALA A 89 7.06 -10.20 -10.63
CA ALA A 89 7.10 -9.50 -9.35
C ALA A 89 8.52 -9.45 -8.75
N LEU A 90 9.27 -10.56 -8.84
CA LEU A 90 10.66 -10.60 -8.37
C LEU A 90 11.57 -9.70 -9.20
N LEU A 91 11.42 -9.71 -10.52
CA LEU A 91 12.17 -8.82 -11.42
C LEU A 91 11.89 -7.36 -11.09
N ALA A 92 10.62 -6.99 -10.88
CA ALA A 92 10.24 -5.65 -10.45
C ALA A 92 10.88 -5.27 -9.11
N ARG A 93 10.88 -6.19 -8.14
CA ARG A 93 11.51 -5.96 -6.83
C ARG A 93 13.02 -5.79 -6.93
N ILE A 94 13.69 -6.61 -7.74
CA ILE A 94 15.14 -6.49 -7.98
C ILE A 94 15.45 -5.13 -8.61
N GLN A 95 14.67 -4.72 -9.62
CA GLN A 95 14.83 -3.40 -10.23
C GLN A 95 14.67 -2.28 -9.21
N GLU A 96 13.68 -2.38 -8.33
CA GLU A 96 13.47 -1.39 -7.28
C GLU A 96 14.64 -1.36 -6.30
N LEU A 97 15.08 -2.52 -5.81
CA LEU A 97 16.25 -2.61 -4.93
C LEU A 97 17.53 -2.10 -5.60
N MET A 98 17.70 -2.30 -6.91
CA MET A 98 18.83 -1.74 -7.65
C MET A 98 18.76 -0.21 -7.73
N ARG A 99 17.57 0.36 -7.96
CA ARG A 99 17.37 1.82 -7.90
C ARG A 99 17.60 2.33 -6.48
N GLU A 100 17.14 1.59 -5.48
CA GLU A 100 17.33 1.90 -4.07
C GLU A 100 18.84 1.94 -3.73
N ARG A 101 19.58 0.92 -4.12
CA ARG A 101 21.03 0.87 -3.93
C ARG A 101 21.74 2.04 -4.62
N LEU A 102 21.37 2.33 -5.86
CA LEU A 102 21.97 3.42 -6.64
C LEU A 102 21.68 4.80 -6.04
N HIS A 103 20.51 5.04 -5.46
CA HIS A 103 20.25 6.34 -4.82
C HIS A 103 21.05 6.50 -3.54
N TRP A 104 21.18 5.46 -2.72
CA TRP A 104 22.02 5.52 -1.51
C TRP A 104 23.49 5.69 -1.89
N GLN A 105 23.99 4.98 -2.91
CA GLN A 105 25.36 5.16 -3.40
C GLN A 105 25.65 6.58 -3.91
N ARG A 106 24.70 7.21 -4.60
CA ARG A 106 24.85 8.61 -5.05
C ARG A 106 24.77 9.61 -3.91
N ARG A 107 24.05 9.27 -2.83
CA ARG A 107 23.82 10.13 -1.66
C ARG A 107 24.87 9.96 -0.57
N SER A 108 25.61 8.84 -0.58
CA SER A 108 26.82 8.70 0.21
C SER A 108 27.72 9.90 -0.11
N PRO A 109 28.14 10.67 0.90
CA PRO A 109 29.20 11.66 0.73
C PRO A 109 30.43 10.98 0.11
N PRO A 110 31.31 11.70 -0.59
CA PRO A 110 32.65 11.19 -0.84
C PRO A 110 33.34 11.01 0.53
N GLU A 111 33.15 9.85 1.14
CA GLU A 111 33.99 9.40 2.24
C GLU A 111 35.40 9.36 1.69
N HIS A 112 36.32 10.04 2.38
CA HIS A 112 37.69 10.24 1.94
C HIS A 112 38.26 8.93 1.40
N ALA A 113 38.70 8.96 0.14
CA ALA A 113 39.41 7.85 -0.46
C ALA A 113 40.48 7.38 0.55
N PRO A 114 40.52 6.09 0.92
CA PRO A 114 41.63 5.63 1.72
C PRO A 114 42.87 5.88 0.86
N VAL A 115 43.71 6.79 1.30
CA VAL A 115 45.09 6.82 0.83
C VAL A 115 45.65 5.50 1.30
N VAL A 116 45.67 4.51 0.40
CA VAL A 116 46.44 3.30 0.57
C VAL A 116 47.89 3.76 0.47
N THR A 117 48.44 4.25 1.58
CA THR A 117 49.89 4.41 1.72
C THR A 117 50.45 3.00 1.70
N ALA A 118 51.05 2.64 0.58
CA ALA A 118 51.75 1.38 0.43
C ALA A 118 52.92 1.33 1.43
N MET A 119 52.71 0.73 2.60
CA MET A 119 53.80 0.17 3.40
C MET A 119 53.94 -1.32 3.07
N HIS A 120 54.40 -1.61 1.85
CA HIS A 120 55.11 -2.85 1.57
C HIS A 120 56.60 -2.60 1.88
N GLY A 121 56.94 -2.66 3.16
CA GLY A 121 58.31 -2.93 3.60
C GLY A 121 58.38 -4.40 4.05
N PRO A 122 59.46 -5.13 3.75
CA PRO A 122 59.55 -6.55 4.09
C PRO A 122 59.58 -6.69 5.61
N VAL A 123 58.55 -7.31 6.20
CA VAL A 123 58.55 -7.65 7.63
C VAL A 123 59.29 -8.98 7.78
N ASP A 124 60.55 -8.88 8.18
CA ASP A 124 61.38 -10.01 8.59
C ASP A 124 60.85 -10.58 9.91
N VAL A 125 60.51 -11.87 9.92
CA VAL A 125 60.00 -12.57 11.10
C VAL A 125 61.16 -13.31 11.74
N THR A 126 61.87 -12.64 12.64
CA THR A 126 62.75 -13.29 13.62
C THR A 126 62.21 -13.08 15.03
N HIS A 127 61.57 -14.12 15.57
CA HIS A 127 61.32 -14.25 17.00
C HIS A 127 62.66 -14.44 17.74
N ARG A 128 63.01 -13.52 18.66
CA ARG A 128 63.81 -13.90 19.85
C ARG A 128 63.64 -12.94 21.04
N ALA A 129 63.10 -13.53 22.12
CA ALA A 129 63.25 -13.24 23.55
C ALA A 129 62.90 -11.83 24.08
N GLU A 130 61.87 -11.82 24.94
CA GLU A 130 61.23 -10.71 25.67
C GLU A 130 62.16 -9.96 26.65
N PRO A 131 61.74 -8.75 27.08
CA PRO A 131 61.07 -8.70 28.39
C PRO A 131 59.73 -7.97 28.33
N GLU A 132 58.75 -8.57 29.01
CA GLU A 132 57.74 -7.95 29.88
C GLU A 132 56.79 -6.88 29.26
N ALA A 133 55.49 -7.09 29.48
CA ALA A 133 54.36 -6.31 28.98
C ALA A 133 54.44 -4.80 29.34
N GLU A 134 53.56 -3.90 28.87
CA GLU A 134 52.38 -3.57 29.68
C GLU A 134 51.47 -2.45 29.07
N VAL A 135 50.20 -2.82 28.80
CA VAL A 135 48.92 -2.17 29.22
C VAL A 135 48.46 -0.79 28.68
N GLU A 136 49.04 -0.17 27.65
CA GLU A 136 48.53 1.17 27.24
C GLU A 136 47.22 1.14 26.41
N ASP A 137 47.00 0.12 25.56
CA ASP A 137 45.83 0.01 24.67
C ASP A 137 44.52 -0.38 25.40
N LEU A 138 44.64 -1.05 26.56
CA LEU A 138 43.49 -1.51 27.32
C LEU A 138 42.86 -0.39 28.16
N ALA A 139 43.69 0.51 28.70
CA ALA A 139 43.26 1.61 29.55
C ALA A 139 42.52 2.69 28.75
N ASP A 140 43.01 3.01 27.55
CA ASP A 140 42.36 3.96 26.64
C ASP A 140 41.02 3.42 26.13
N LEU A 141 40.98 2.13 25.78
CA LEU A 141 39.73 1.46 25.44
C LEU A 141 38.77 1.45 26.63
N GLU A 142 39.24 1.15 27.85
CA GLU A 142 38.41 1.17 29.05
C GLU A 142 37.87 2.58 29.35
N SER A 143 38.67 3.62 29.17
CA SER A 143 38.27 5.02 29.30
C SER A 143 37.17 5.39 28.29
N SER A 144 37.34 4.99 27.02
CA SER A 144 36.32 5.15 25.99
C SER A 144 35.04 4.37 26.29
N LEU A 145 35.14 3.18 26.89
CA LEU A 145 33.99 2.36 27.31
C LEU A 145 33.27 2.94 28.53
N VAL A 146 34.00 3.57 29.45
CA VAL A 146 33.43 4.28 30.62
C VAL A 146 32.68 5.53 30.18
N ALA A 147 33.19 6.25 29.19
CA ALA A 147 32.55 7.45 28.67
C ALA A 147 31.30 7.17 27.82
N ALA A 148 31.09 5.93 27.37
CA ALA A 148 29.94 5.56 26.56
C ALA A 148 28.74 5.12 27.41
N ASP A 149 27.56 5.69 27.17
CA ASP A 149 26.31 5.27 27.83
C ASP A 149 25.83 3.89 27.36
N LEU A 150 26.25 3.45 26.16
CA LEU A 150 26.00 2.12 25.60
C LEU A 150 27.09 1.76 24.58
N VAL A 151 27.57 0.51 24.66
CA VAL A 151 28.53 -0.04 23.69
C VAL A 151 27.85 -1.19 22.95
N ILE A 152 27.62 -1.01 21.66
CA ILE A 152 27.06 -2.06 20.80
C ILE A 152 28.22 -2.84 20.20
N CYS A 153 28.41 -4.08 20.67
CA CYS A 153 29.35 -4.99 20.02
C CYS A 153 28.69 -5.53 18.74
N GLN A 154 29.06 -4.97 17.59
CA GLN A 154 28.62 -5.43 16.29
C GLN A 154 29.26 -6.81 16.03
N THR A 155 28.59 -7.88 16.40
CA THR A 155 29.13 -9.24 16.28
C THR A 155 29.23 -9.65 14.82
N GLY A 156 30.42 -9.45 14.27
CA GLY A 156 30.83 -10.01 13.00
C GLY A 156 32.19 -10.71 13.03
N CYS A 157 32.79 -11.01 14.20
CA CYS A 157 33.95 -11.93 14.38
C CYS A 157 34.40 -12.07 15.86
N LEU A 158 33.50 -12.35 16.82
CA LEU A 158 33.94 -12.78 18.15
C LEU A 158 34.13 -14.30 18.17
N SER A 159 35.38 -14.75 18.26
CA SER A 159 35.67 -16.15 18.60
C SER A 159 35.18 -16.44 20.03
N HIS A 160 34.79 -17.70 20.26
CA HIS A 160 34.02 -18.22 21.40
C HIS A 160 34.49 -17.83 22.84
N GLY A 161 35.67 -17.21 23.01
CA GLY A 161 36.23 -16.81 24.31
C GLY A 161 36.11 -15.33 24.70
N ALA A 162 35.75 -14.43 23.78
CA ALA A 162 35.66 -12.99 24.06
C ALA A 162 34.35 -12.60 24.76
N TYR A 163 33.27 -13.30 24.41
CA TYR A 163 31.93 -13.11 25.00
C TYR A 163 31.94 -13.25 26.54
N TRP A 164 32.54 -14.34 27.04
CA TRP A 164 32.59 -14.61 28.49
C TRP A 164 33.46 -13.61 29.26
N ARG A 165 34.51 -13.07 28.64
CA ARG A 165 35.42 -12.08 29.26
C ARG A 165 34.75 -10.73 29.46
N VAL A 166 34.00 -10.24 28.47
CA VAL A 166 33.28 -8.97 28.57
C VAL A 166 32.11 -9.09 29.57
N GLN A 167 31.42 -10.23 29.56
CA GLN A 167 30.37 -10.50 30.56
C GLN A 167 30.92 -10.54 31.99
N ASP A 168 32.09 -11.15 32.21
CA ASP A 168 32.72 -11.22 33.54
C ASP A 168 33.21 -9.84 34.01
N LEU A 169 33.76 -9.02 33.11
CA LEU A 169 34.19 -7.65 33.42
C LEU A 169 33.01 -6.76 33.84
N CYS A 170 31.91 -6.77 33.09
CA CYS A 170 30.69 -6.01 33.44
C CYS A 170 30.12 -6.47 34.79
N ARG A 171 30.13 -7.79 35.05
CA ARG A 171 29.65 -8.36 36.31
C ARG A 171 30.49 -7.93 37.51
N ARG A 172 31.82 -7.86 37.37
CA ARG A 172 32.74 -7.47 38.45
C ARG A 172 32.79 -5.95 38.69
N THR A 173 32.59 -5.15 37.65
CA THR A 173 32.60 -3.68 37.74
C THR A 173 31.24 -3.08 38.08
N GLY A 174 30.18 -3.91 38.19
CA GLY A 174 28.84 -3.47 38.55
C GLY A 174 28.11 -2.67 37.48
N LYS A 175 28.62 -2.68 36.24
CA LYS A 175 28.02 -1.97 35.10
C LYS A 175 26.85 -2.78 34.54
N ALA A 176 25.71 -2.13 34.28
CA ALA A 176 24.53 -2.78 33.73
C ALA A 176 24.80 -3.27 32.28
N CYS A 177 24.60 -4.57 32.03
CA CYS A 177 24.87 -5.20 30.74
C CYS A 177 23.67 -6.05 30.31
N VAL A 178 23.20 -5.85 29.07
CA VAL A 178 22.07 -6.59 28.48
C VAL A 178 22.54 -7.26 27.20
N LEU A 179 22.34 -8.57 27.09
CA LEU A 179 22.61 -9.31 25.86
C LEU A 179 21.47 -9.07 24.87
N VAL A 180 21.79 -8.55 23.69
CA VAL A 180 20.83 -8.29 22.63
C VAL A 180 21.10 -9.23 21.46
N GLN A 181 20.11 -10.08 21.13
CA GLN A 181 20.24 -11.03 20.02
C GLN A 181 20.15 -10.34 18.65
N GLU A 182 19.35 -9.27 18.53
CA GLU A 182 19.16 -8.51 17.29
C GLU A 182 19.52 -7.03 17.54
N PRO A 183 20.63 -6.53 16.98
CA PRO A 183 21.13 -5.19 17.28
C PRO A 183 20.17 -4.08 16.86
N ASP A 184 19.30 -4.34 15.88
CA ASP A 184 18.30 -3.40 15.35
C ASP A 184 17.14 -3.11 16.33
N ALA A 185 17.02 -3.88 17.42
CA ALA A 185 15.99 -3.68 18.43
C ALA A 185 16.26 -2.49 19.38
N ILE A 186 17.46 -1.91 19.37
CA ILE A 186 17.81 -0.76 20.22
C ILE A 186 17.51 0.55 19.47
N ARG A 187 16.37 1.18 19.74
CA ARG A 187 16.10 2.58 19.34
C ARG A 187 16.61 3.54 20.42
N ILE A 188 17.77 4.15 20.21
CA ILE A 188 18.32 5.17 21.11
C ILE A 188 17.53 6.48 20.92
N VAL A 189 16.72 6.87 21.91
CA VAL A 189 16.13 8.21 21.99
C VAL A 189 17.06 9.06 22.86
N ARG A 190 17.80 10.00 22.24
CA ARG A 190 18.53 11.04 22.98
C ARG A 190 17.51 12.01 23.60
N ILE A 191 17.48 12.12 24.92
CA ILE A 191 16.84 13.24 25.62
C ILE A 191 17.95 14.25 25.89
N ASP A 192 18.03 15.31 25.09
CA ASP A 192 18.89 16.45 25.39
C ASP A 192 18.41 17.09 26.69
N ARG A 193 19.23 16.98 27.75
CA ARG A 193 18.98 17.54 29.08
C ARG A 193 19.10 19.07 29.15
N GLU A 194 19.13 19.77 28.03
CA GLU A 194 19.18 21.24 27.97
C GLU A 194 17.78 21.87 27.99
N SER A 195 16.71 21.13 27.66
CA SER A 195 15.33 21.68 27.65
C SER A 195 14.71 21.91 29.04
N ALA A 196 15.38 21.50 30.12
CA ALA A 196 14.87 21.60 31.49
C ALA A 196 15.42 22.79 32.29
N ARG A 197 16.30 23.63 31.71
CA ARG A 197 16.84 24.82 32.37
C ARG A 197 16.22 26.15 31.93
N GLU A 198 15.49 26.20 30.81
CA GLU A 198 14.90 27.46 30.30
C GLU A 198 13.43 27.70 30.73
N GLN A 199 12.80 26.79 31.48
CA GLN A 199 11.42 26.98 31.99
C GLN A 199 11.33 27.40 33.47
N HIS A 200 12.45 27.71 34.13
CA HIS A 200 12.45 28.23 35.51
C HIS A 200 12.82 29.73 35.62
N ASP A 201 13.17 30.39 34.51
CA ASP A 201 13.37 31.84 34.43
C ASP A 201 12.45 32.44 33.36
N ALA A 202 11.14 32.44 33.64
CA ALA A 202 10.12 33.32 33.06
C ALA A 202 8.94 33.49 34.03
#